data_AF-A0A7C1TTE2-F1
#
_entry.id   AF-A0A7C1TTE2-F1
#
_cell.length_a   1.000
_cell.length_b   1.000
_cell.length_c   1.000
_cell.angle_alpha   90.00
_cell.angle_beta   90.00
_cell.angle_gamma   90.00
#
_symmetry.space_group_name_H-M   'P 1'
#
loop_
_entity.id
_entity.type
_entity.pdbx_description
1 polymer ?
#
loop_
_entity_poly.entity_id
_entity_poly.type
_entity_poly.pdbx_seq_one_letter_code
_entity_poly.pdbx_strand_id
1 'polypeptide(L)'
;MITPEQCRAGRALLGWSQSELEAVSGVARKTLADFEGGKKQRPQDRTLLDIRRALEEAGVILVAPNGDGPGVRLKRVIWRLAPINHESPNWKASVYKEDVIIRAATEDRARQIASRAFWIGVNRVSGALIANPWGRPINETTCERATDTNYSEEGPDEILSPAEYDDTWAR
;
A
#
# COMPACT_ATOMS: atom_id res chain seq x y z
N MET A 1 -10.72 -8.02 -20.09
CA MET A 1 -9.43 -8.39 -20.71
C MET A 1 -8.38 -7.34 -20.34
N ILE A 2 -7.13 -7.72 -20.05
CA ILE A 2 -6.08 -6.77 -19.61
C ILE A 2 -5.53 -5.97 -20.80
N THR A 3 -5.22 -4.69 -20.60
CA THR A 3 -4.56 -3.83 -21.61
C THR A 3 -3.04 -3.77 -21.42
N PRO A 4 -2.26 -3.39 -22.45
CA PRO A 4 -0.82 -3.15 -22.30
C PRO A 4 -0.49 -2.14 -21.18
N GLU A 5 -1.27 -1.06 -21.07
CA GLU A 5 -1.13 -0.01 -20.06
C GLU A 5 -1.30 -0.60 -18.65
N GLN A 6 -2.34 -1.42 -18.47
CA GLN A 6 -2.61 -2.09 -17.19
C GLN A 6 -1.51 -3.08 -16.82
N CYS A 7 -0.93 -3.79 -17.80
CA CYS A 7 0.19 -4.69 -17.56
C CYS A 7 1.41 -3.92 -17.04
N ARG A 8 1.81 -2.86 -17.74
CA ARG A 8 2.95 -2.01 -17.35
C ARG A 8 2.72 -1.38 -15.97
N ALA A 9 1.54 -0.81 -15.75
CA ALA A 9 1.19 -0.15 -14.50
C ALA A 9 1.09 -1.14 -13.33
N GLY A 10 0.50 -2.32 -13.55
CA GLY A 10 0.41 -3.38 -12.54
C GLY A 10 1.79 -3.85 -12.08
N ARG A 11 2.72 -4.09 -13.02
CA ARG A 11 4.11 -4.40 -12.66
C ARG A 11 4.78 -3.27 -11.90
N ALA A 12 4.59 -2.02 -12.33
CA ALA A 12 5.19 -0.87 -11.66
C ALA A 12 4.71 -0.75 -10.20
N LEU A 13 3.44 -1.01 -9.92
CA LEU A 13 2.90 -1.04 -8.55
C LEU A 13 3.55 -2.13 -7.68
N LEU A 14 3.90 -3.27 -8.28
CA LEU A 14 4.56 -4.40 -7.59
C LEU A 14 6.08 -4.26 -7.53
N GLY A 15 6.66 -3.23 -8.16
CA GLY A 15 8.12 -3.12 -8.33
C GLY A 15 8.73 -4.19 -9.24
N TRP A 16 7.91 -4.89 -10.04
CA TRP A 16 8.35 -6.02 -10.85
C TRP A 16 8.96 -5.61 -12.19
N SER A 17 10.07 -6.25 -12.52
CA SER A 17 10.63 -6.39 -13.87
C SER A 17 9.78 -7.32 -14.74
N GLN A 18 10.04 -7.32 -16.05
CA GLN A 18 9.41 -8.27 -16.97
C GLN A 18 9.83 -9.73 -16.68
N SER A 19 11.04 -9.93 -16.16
CA SER A 19 11.53 -11.27 -15.79
C SER A 19 10.81 -11.82 -14.56
N GLU A 20 10.47 -10.97 -13.59
CA GLU A 20 9.64 -11.38 -12.45
C GLU A 20 8.23 -11.73 -12.89
N LEU A 21 7.62 -10.93 -13.78
CA LEU A 21 6.31 -11.27 -14.34
C LEU A 21 6.35 -12.56 -15.17
N GLU A 22 7.41 -12.81 -15.93
CA GLU A 22 7.62 -14.09 -16.63
C GLU A 22 7.66 -15.25 -15.64
N ALA A 23 8.42 -15.13 -14.56
CA ALA A 23 8.57 -16.17 -13.55
C ALA A 23 7.22 -16.54 -12.89
N VAL A 24 6.34 -15.57 -12.63
CA VAL A 24 5.03 -15.83 -12.00
C VAL A 24 3.93 -16.19 -13.00
N SER A 25 3.94 -15.63 -14.22
CA SER A 25 2.88 -15.85 -15.21
C SER A 25 3.15 -17.03 -16.14
N GLY A 26 4.40 -17.49 -16.22
CA GLY A 26 4.85 -18.49 -17.21
C GLY A 26 4.89 -17.96 -18.65
N VAL A 27 4.64 -16.66 -18.86
CA VAL A 27 4.66 -16.03 -20.19
C VAL A 27 6.06 -15.53 -20.49
N ALA A 28 6.64 -16.00 -21.60
CA ALA A 28 8.00 -15.65 -22.01
C ALA A 28 8.23 -14.12 -22.06
N ARG A 29 9.39 -13.65 -21.59
CA ARG A 29 9.74 -12.22 -21.49
C ARG A 29 9.54 -11.45 -22.79
N LYS A 30 9.89 -12.08 -23.92
CA LYS A 30 9.72 -11.49 -25.25
C LYS A 30 8.24 -11.20 -25.56
N THR A 31 7.36 -12.14 -25.22
CA THR A 31 5.91 -12.00 -25.38
C THR A 31 5.37 -10.88 -24.50
N LEU A 32 5.84 -10.78 -23.26
CA LEU A 32 5.50 -9.68 -22.35
C LEU A 32 5.94 -8.34 -22.92
N ALA A 33 7.18 -8.22 -23.39
CA ALA A 33 7.70 -6.99 -23.99
C ALA A 33 6.94 -6.58 -25.25
N ASP A 34 6.57 -7.54 -26.10
CA ASP A 34 5.80 -7.29 -27.32
C ASP A 34 4.37 -6.84 -27.00
N PHE A 35 3.73 -7.47 -26.00
CA PHE A 35 2.42 -7.08 -25.50
C PHE A 35 2.44 -5.68 -24.88
N GLU A 36 3.36 -5.43 -23.95
CA GLU A 36 3.54 -4.14 -23.29
C GLU A 36 3.96 -3.04 -24.27
N GLY A 37 4.65 -3.37 -25.36
CA GLY A 37 5.01 -2.43 -26.42
C GLY A 37 3.87 -2.09 -27.37
N GLY A 38 2.68 -2.71 -27.22
CA GLY A 38 1.53 -2.44 -28.09
C GLY A 38 1.75 -2.88 -29.54
N LYS A 39 2.55 -3.92 -29.78
CA LYS A 39 2.79 -4.41 -31.15
C LYS A 39 1.49 -4.88 -31.80
N LYS A 40 1.44 -4.77 -33.14
CA LYS A 40 0.23 -5.03 -33.95
C LYS A 40 -0.38 -6.42 -33.74
N GLN A 41 0.44 -7.42 -33.41
CA GLN A 41 -0.06 -8.77 -33.17
C GLN A 41 -0.39 -8.96 -31.69
N ARG A 42 -1.69 -9.13 -31.43
CA ARG A 42 -2.22 -9.37 -30.10
C ARG A 42 -1.84 -10.78 -29.63
N PRO A 43 -1.39 -10.96 -28.37
CA PRO A 43 -1.22 -12.29 -27.79
C PRO A 43 -2.54 -13.07 -27.79
N GLN A 44 -2.44 -14.39 -27.70
CA GLN A 44 -3.61 -15.25 -27.52
C GLN A 44 -4.33 -14.90 -26.22
N ASP A 45 -5.65 -15.06 -26.19
CA ASP A 45 -6.45 -14.73 -24.99
C ASP A 45 -6.01 -15.52 -23.76
N ARG A 46 -5.48 -16.74 -23.95
CA ARG A 46 -4.88 -17.52 -22.86
C ARG A 46 -3.70 -16.80 -22.22
N THR A 47 -2.76 -16.29 -23.03
CA THR A 47 -1.62 -15.51 -22.55
C THR A 47 -2.07 -14.28 -21.77
N LEU A 48 -3.09 -13.57 -22.25
CA LEU A 48 -3.64 -12.39 -21.56
C LEU A 48 -4.30 -12.75 -20.23
N LEU A 49 -4.91 -13.93 -20.14
CA LEU A 49 -5.48 -14.46 -18.91
C LEU A 49 -4.40 -14.82 -17.88
N ASP A 50 -3.31 -15.45 -18.32
CA ASP A 50 -2.19 -15.83 -17.44
C ASP A 50 -1.50 -14.58 -16.87
N ILE A 51 -1.27 -13.54 -17.69
CA ILE A 51 -0.74 -12.24 -17.21
C ILE A 51 -1.69 -11.60 -16.20
N ARG A 52 -2.99 -11.55 -16.51
CA ARG A 52 -4.01 -10.98 -15.62
C ARG A 52 -4.00 -11.68 -14.27
N ARG A 53 -4.04 -13.02 -14.27
CA ARG A 53 -4.09 -13.82 -13.03
C ARG A 53 -2.86 -13.58 -12.17
N ALA A 54 -1.67 -13.61 -12.77
CA ALA A 54 -0.42 -13.37 -12.04
C ALA A 54 -0.42 -12.01 -11.32
N LEU A 55 -0.88 -10.94 -11.99
CA LEU A 55 -1.00 -9.62 -11.37
C LEU A 55 -2.08 -9.59 -10.28
N GLU A 56 -3.26 -10.18 -10.54
CA GLU A 56 -4.39 -10.19 -9.59
C GLU A 56 -4.11 -11.01 -8.32
N GLU A 57 -3.37 -12.11 -8.45
CA GLU A 57 -2.88 -12.97 -7.35
C GLU A 57 -1.81 -12.26 -6.52
N ALA A 58 -0.95 -11.47 -7.15
CA ALA A 58 0.02 -10.62 -6.47
C ALA A 58 -0.58 -9.38 -5.78
N GLY A 59 -1.90 -9.21 -5.87
CA GLY A 59 -2.62 -8.15 -5.17
C GLY A 59 -2.92 -6.93 -6.01
N VAL A 60 -2.73 -6.95 -7.33
CA VAL A 60 -3.22 -5.89 -8.22
C VAL A 60 -4.72 -6.07 -8.46
N ILE A 61 -5.45 -4.97 -8.58
CA ILE A 61 -6.82 -4.92 -9.07
C ILE A 61 -6.81 -4.16 -10.39
N LEU A 62 -7.26 -4.83 -11.44
CA LEU A 62 -7.43 -4.25 -12.77
C LEU A 62 -8.80 -3.58 -12.83
N VAL A 63 -8.82 -2.25 -12.84
CA VAL A 63 -10.05 -1.45 -12.85
C VAL A 63 -10.56 -1.33 -14.28
N ALA A 64 -11.83 -1.66 -14.48
CA ALA A 64 -12.48 -1.53 -15.78
C ALA A 64 -12.62 -0.05 -16.17
N PRO A 65 -12.60 0.27 -17.48
CA PRO A 65 -12.80 1.62 -17.99
C PRO A 65 -14.27 2.04 -17.83
N ASN A 66 -14.66 2.43 -16.62
CA ASN A 66 -16.00 2.91 -16.29
C ASN A 66 -16.20 4.39 -16.70
N GLY A 67 -15.71 4.78 -17.88
CA GLY A 67 -15.73 6.17 -18.38
C GLY A 67 -14.37 6.89 -18.33
N ASP A 68 -13.51 6.57 -17.34
CA ASP A 68 -12.22 7.23 -17.13
C ASP A 68 -11.01 6.49 -17.75
N GLY A 69 -11.29 5.46 -18.55
CA GLY A 69 -10.25 4.59 -19.11
C GLY A 69 -9.75 3.52 -18.13
N PRO A 70 -8.89 2.60 -18.60
CA PRO A 70 -8.44 1.46 -17.81
C PRO A 70 -7.49 1.87 -16.70
N GLY A 71 -7.69 1.32 -15.50
CA GLY A 71 -6.87 1.63 -14.32
C GLY A 71 -6.28 0.40 -13.64
N VAL A 72 -5.37 0.63 -12.70
CA VAL A 72 -4.84 -0.40 -11.77
C VAL A 72 -4.71 0.17 -10.37
N ARG A 73 -4.90 -0.66 -9.34
CA ARG A 73 -4.60 -0.32 -7.94
C ARG A 73 -4.11 -1.56 -7.19
N LEU A 74 -3.50 -1.40 -6.03
CA LEU A 74 -3.25 -2.52 -5.13
C LEU A 74 -4.51 -2.83 -4.28
N LYS A 75 -4.67 -4.10 -3.92
CA LYS A 75 -5.54 -4.55 -2.84
C LYS A 75 -5.06 -3.90 -1.56
N ARG A 76 -6.02 -3.49 -0.73
CA ARG A 76 -5.72 -3.01 0.61
C ARG A 76 -5.73 -4.20 1.55
N VAL A 77 -4.96 -4.08 2.62
CA VAL A 77 -4.97 -5.03 3.73
C VAL A 77 -5.09 -4.25 5.03
N ILE A 78 -5.33 -4.96 6.12
CA ILE A 78 -5.36 -4.37 7.45
C ILE A 78 -3.96 -4.42 8.05
N TRP A 79 -3.48 -3.26 8.49
CA TRP A 79 -2.19 -3.07 9.16
C TRP A 79 -2.44 -2.74 10.62
N ARG A 80 -1.66 -3.37 11.51
CA ARG A 80 -1.57 -2.99 12.92
C ARG A 80 -0.22 -2.33 13.15
N LEU A 81 -0.25 -1.09 13.63
CA LEU A 81 0.94 -0.39 14.10
C LEU A 81 0.89 -0.33 15.62
N ALA A 82 1.85 -0.97 16.28
CA ALA A 82 1.94 -1.00 17.74
C ALA A 82 3.20 -0.27 18.23
N PRO A 83 3.10 0.59 19.26
CA PRO A 83 4.26 1.19 19.91
C PRO A 83 5.27 0.14 20.39
N ILE A 84 6.57 0.37 20.13
CA ILE A 84 7.65 -0.50 20.63
C ILE A 84 8.06 -0.08 22.05
N ASN A 85 8.20 1.23 22.30
CA ASN A 85 8.62 1.77 23.58
C ASN A 85 7.91 3.09 23.90
N HIS A 86 6.91 3.05 24.78
CA HIS A 86 6.16 4.25 25.19
C HIS A 86 6.98 5.26 26.00
N GLU A 87 8.12 4.86 26.56
CA GLU A 87 8.99 5.76 27.33
C GLU A 87 9.84 6.66 26.44
N SER A 88 9.91 6.38 25.13
CA SER A 88 10.66 7.22 24.20
C SER A 88 10.10 8.66 24.21
N PRO A 89 10.98 9.69 24.25
CA PRO A 89 10.54 11.08 24.21
C PRO A 89 9.79 11.42 22.91
N ASN A 90 9.93 10.60 21.86
CA ASN A 90 9.22 10.78 20.60
C ASN A 90 7.70 10.68 20.75
N TRP A 91 7.22 9.89 21.71
CA TRP A 91 5.78 9.78 22.00
C TRP A 91 5.17 11.02 22.62
N LYS A 92 5.96 12.01 23.06
CA LYS A 92 5.43 13.31 23.49
C LYS A 92 4.85 14.12 22.33
N ALA A 93 5.25 13.80 21.11
CA ALA A 93 4.83 14.48 19.90
C ALA A 93 3.73 13.73 19.15
N SER A 94 3.02 12.86 19.86
CA SER A 94 1.85 12.15 19.36
C SER A 94 0.63 12.38 20.24
N VAL A 95 -0.53 12.60 19.62
CA VAL A 95 -1.83 12.73 20.31
C VAL A 95 -2.44 11.39 20.69
N TYR A 96 -2.00 10.30 20.04
CA TYR A 96 -2.40 8.93 20.35
C TYR A 96 -1.16 8.06 20.57
N LYS A 97 -1.25 7.06 21.45
CA LYS A 97 -0.06 6.29 21.86
C LYS A 97 -0.32 4.80 22.00
N GLU A 98 -1.47 4.31 21.55
CA GLU A 98 -1.81 2.88 21.61
C GLU A 98 -1.80 2.29 20.20
N ASP A 99 -2.22 1.05 20.06
CA ASP A 99 -2.31 0.39 18.75
C ASP A 99 -3.25 1.11 17.79
N VAL A 100 -2.80 1.23 16.54
CA VAL A 100 -3.57 1.78 15.44
C VAL A 100 -3.82 0.70 14.42
N ILE A 101 -5.08 0.57 14.00
CA ILE A 101 -5.46 -0.32 12.91
C ILE A 101 -5.79 0.53 11.69
N ILE A 102 -5.11 0.28 10.57
CA ILE A 102 -5.24 1.05 9.33
C ILE A 102 -5.50 0.11 8.16
N ARG A 103 -6.51 0.41 7.35
CA ARG A 103 -6.66 -0.17 6.02
C ARG A 103 -5.82 0.61 5.03
N ALA A 104 -4.84 -0.04 4.42
CA ALA A 104 -4.01 0.59 3.40
C ALA A 104 -3.42 -0.45 2.44
N ALA A 105 -3.07 0.00 1.24
CA ALA A 105 -2.45 -0.84 0.21
C ALA A 105 -1.04 -1.34 0.57
N THR A 106 -0.28 -0.55 1.35
CA THR A 106 1.10 -0.86 1.71
C THR A 106 1.39 -0.44 3.15
N GLU A 107 2.43 -1.03 3.75
CA GLU A 107 2.94 -0.61 5.06
C GLU A 107 3.31 0.88 5.06
N ASP A 108 4.04 1.34 4.03
CA ASP A 108 4.46 2.74 3.95
C ASP A 108 3.25 3.68 3.90
N ARG A 109 2.18 3.28 3.21
CA ARG A 109 0.95 4.05 3.19
C ARG A 109 0.26 4.06 4.56
N ALA A 110 0.22 2.93 5.27
CA ALA A 110 -0.31 2.87 6.62
C ALA A 110 0.48 3.77 7.59
N ARG A 111 1.82 3.72 7.54
CA ARG A 111 2.69 4.59 8.33
C ARG A 111 2.50 6.07 8.01
N GLN A 112 2.32 6.43 6.73
CA GLN A 112 2.02 7.83 6.34
C GLN A 112 0.68 8.30 6.90
N ILE A 113 -0.34 7.44 6.90
CA ILE A 113 -1.66 7.76 7.45
C ILE A 113 -1.54 7.99 8.97
N ALA A 114 -0.93 7.07 9.71
CA ALA A 114 -0.69 7.24 11.15
C ALA A 114 0.16 8.49 11.45
N SER A 115 1.24 8.69 10.67
CA SER A 115 2.13 9.84 10.78
C SER A 115 1.42 11.17 10.57
N ARG A 116 0.38 11.23 9.73
CA ARG A 116 -0.38 12.46 9.51
C ARG A 116 -1.47 12.65 10.56
N ALA A 117 -2.07 11.56 11.02
CA ALA A 117 -3.21 11.57 11.93
C ALA A 117 -2.83 11.84 13.38
N PHE A 118 -1.67 11.35 13.82
CA PHE A 118 -1.33 11.35 15.24
C PHE A 118 -0.12 12.22 15.58
N TRP A 119 0.63 12.68 14.59
CA TRP A 119 1.76 13.59 14.80
C TRP A 119 1.29 15.03 14.96
N ILE A 120 1.69 15.68 16.05
CA ILE A 120 1.35 17.09 16.31
C ILE A 120 2.45 18.07 15.90
N GLY A 121 3.63 17.58 15.50
CA GLY A 121 4.80 18.45 15.34
C GLY A 121 5.25 18.99 16.70
N VAL A 122 6.55 19.12 16.92
CA VAL A 122 7.03 19.65 18.20
C VAL A 122 8.12 20.68 18.03
N ASN A 123 7.96 21.75 18.81
CA ASN A 123 9.03 22.60 19.26
C ASN A 123 10.01 21.77 20.12
N ARG A 124 11.31 22.05 19.98
CA ARG A 124 12.40 21.36 20.69
C ARG A 124 12.08 21.19 22.18
N VAL A 125 12.17 19.96 22.69
CA VAL A 125 12.10 19.69 24.14
C VAL A 125 13.54 19.53 24.63
N SER A 126 13.98 20.43 25.53
CA SER A 126 15.33 20.37 26.14
C SER A 126 16.47 20.29 25.11
N GLY A 127 16.34 20.98 23.97
CA GLY A 127 17.37 21.06 22.92
C GLY A 127 17.44 19.85 21.98
N ALA A 128 16.79 18.73 22.30
CA ALA A 128 16.72 17.56 21.44
C ALA A 128 15.59 17.69 20.40
N LEU A 129 15.87 17.22 19.19
CA LEU A 129 14.91 17.15 18.10
C LEU A 129 14.05 15.90 18.32
N ILE A 130 12.76 16.08 18.57
CA ILE A 130 11.82 14.96 18.68
C ILE A 130 11.35 14.59 17.27
N ALA A 131 11.41 13.30 16.95
CA ALA A 131 11.01 12.74 15.68
C ALA A 131 9.59 12.15 15.74
N ASN A 132 8.98 11.94 14.58
CA ASN A 132 7.66 11.34 14.43
C ASN A 132 7.67 9.84 14.76
N PRO A 133 7.03 9.38 15.85
CA PRO A 133 7.08 7.97 16.27
C PRO A 133 6.34 7.02 15.30
N TRP A 134 5.41 7.52 14.50
CA TRP A 134 4.63 6.71 13.56
C TRP A 134 5.32 6.49 12.21
N GLY A 135 6.37 7.27 11.94
CA GLY A 135 7.02 7.34 10.64
C GLY A 135 8.40 6.69 10.59
N ARG A 136 8.95 6.64 9.38
CA ARG A 136 10.37 6.32 9.16
C ARG A 136 11.23 7.59 9.24
N PRO A 137 12.52 7.50 9.64
CA PRO A 137 13.28 6.27 9.88
C PRO A 137 13.32 5.81 11.35
N ILE A 138 12.63 6.49 12.28
CA ILE A 138 12.80 6.25 13.73
C ILE A 138 12.31 4.87 14.18
N ASN A 139 11.35 4.27 13.45
CA ASN A 139 10.83 2.92 13.67
C ASN A 139 10.37 2.66 15.13
N GLU A 140 9.71 3.64 15.76
CA GLU A 140 9.18 3.51 17.15
C GLU A 140 7.90 2.66 17.21
N THR A 141 7.43 2.18 16.06
CA THR A 141 6.25 1.34 15.89
C THR A 141 6.57 0.08 15.09
N THR A 142 6.10 -1.06 15.56
CA THR A 142 5.95 -2.24 14.69
C THR A 142 4.92 -1.92 13.60
N CYS A 143 4.98 -2.64 12.49
CA CYS A 143 3.89 -2.62 11.51
C CYS A 143 3.76 -4.01 10.93
N GLU A 144 2.65 -4.66 11.22
CA GLU A 144 2.37 -6.02 10.78
C GLU A 144 1.01 -6.10 10.11
N ARG A 145 0.86 -7.07 9.20
CA ARG A 145 -0.45 -7.35 8.61
C ARG A 145 -1.32 -8.02 9.67
N ALA A 146 -2.48 -7.45 9.95
CA ALA A 146 -3.43 -7.99 10.92
C ALA A 146 -4.44 -8.90 10.19
N THR A 147 -4.39 -10.20 10.47
CA THR A 147 -5.30 -11.20 9.88
C THR A 147 -6.54 -11.47 10.73
N ASP A 148 -6.43 -11.30 12.04
CA ASP A 148 -7.45 -11.71 13.01
C ASP A 148 -8.34 -10.52 13.42
N THR A 149 -8.82 -9.77 12.42
CA THR A 149 -9.66 -8.59 12.66
C THR A 149 -11.05 -8.75 12.05
N ASN A 150 -12.06 -8.12 12.65
CA ASN A 150 -13.41 -8.03 12.08
C ASN A 150 -13.52 -6.91 11.02
N TYR A 151 -12.42 -6.28 10.63
CA TYR A 151 -12.42 -5.16 9.69
C TYR A 151 -12.37 -5.64 8.24
N SER A 152 -13.14 -4.98 7.39
CA SER A 152 -13.15 -5.25 5.95
C SER A 152 -11.93 -4.63 5.25
N GLU A 153 -11.23 -5.43 4.44
CA GLU A 153 -10.19 -4.95 3.51
C GLU A 153 -10.77 -4.16 2.32
N GLU A 154 -12.09 -4.16 2.13
CA GLU A 154 -12.78 -3.33 1.14
C GLU A 154 -13.05 -1.92 1.65
N GLY A 155 -12.90 -0.92 0.79
CA GLY A 155 -13.08 0.50 1.12
C GLY A 155 -11.83 1.34 0.87
N PRO A 156 -11.87 2.65 1.17
CA PRO A 156 -10.73 3.56 0.99
C PRO A 156 -9.62 3.31 2.01
N ASP A 157 -8.47 3.96 1.82
CA ASP A 157 -7.45 4.03 2.88
C ASP A 157 -8.06 4.74 4.11
N GLU A 158 -8.00 4.12 5.29
CA GLU A 158 -8.76 4.59 6.46
C GLU A 158 -8.15 4.11 7.78
N ILE A 159 -8.25 4.94 8.83
CA ILE A 159 -7.98 4.55 10.22
C ILE A 159 -9.24 3.86 10.74
N LEU A 160 -9.11 2.59 11.07
CA LEU A 160 -10.20 1.74 11.55
C LEU A 160 -10.25 1.69 13.09
N SER A 161 -9.10 1.87 13.73
CA SER A 161 -8.96 1.98 15.19
C SER A 161 -7.86 2.98 15.52
N PRO A 162 -8.06 3.88 16.51
CA PRO A 162 -9.23 3.98 17.39
C PRO A 162 -10.50 4.40 16.64
N ALA A 163 -11.66 3.89 17.08
CA ALA A 163 -12.94 4.12 16.38
C ALA A 163 -13.44 5.56 16.54
N GLU A 164 -12.99 6.23 17.59
CA GLU A 164 -13.23 7.63 17.92
C GLU A 164 -12.31 8.61 17.18
N TYR A 165 -11.37 8.12 16.35
CA TYR A 165 -10.50 9.00 15.57
C TYR A 165 -11.32 9.91 14.64
N ASP A 166 -10.97 11.20 14.63
CA ASP A 166 -11.38 12.14 13.59
C ASP A 166 -10.23 13.08 13.21
N ASP A 167 -10.37 13.80 12.08
CA ASP A 167 -9.35 14.70 11.53
C ASP A 167 -9.08 15.95 12.40
N THR A 168 -9.70 16.10 13.56
CA THR A 168 -9.41 17.18 14.52
C THR A 168 -8.31 16.82 15.51
N TRP A 169 -7.98 15.53 15.66
CA TRP A 169 -6.95 15.07 16.62
C TRP A 169 -5.56 15.62 16.31
N ALA A 170 -5.22 15.81 15.04
CA ALA A 170 -3.91 16.32 14.60
C ALA A 170 -3.81 17.87 14.60
N ARG A 171 -4.85 18.59 15.05
CA ARG A 171 -4.92 20.07 14.98
C ARG A 171 -4.39 20.77 16.22
#